data_AF-B1YB50-F1
#
_entry.id   AF-B1YB50-F1
#
_cell.length_a   1.000
_cell.length_b   1.000
_cell.length_c   1.000
_cell.angle_alpha   90.00
_cell.angle_beta   90.00
_cell.angle_gamma   90.00
#
_symmetry.space_group_name_H-M   'P 1'
#
loop_
_entity.id
_entity.type
_entity.pdbx_description
1 polymer ?
#
loop_
_entity_poly.entity_id
_entity_poly.type
_entity_poly.pdbx_seq_one_letter_code
_entity_poly.pdbx_strand_id
1 'polypeptide(L)' 'MGQRTVVCPNCKKPVRPVECGRRNQTKRYVVVTYCCPKCGTELLTERLEVTT' A
#
# COMPACT_ATOMS: atom_id res chain seq x y z
N MET A 1 -13.85 1.27 -3.95
CA MET A 1 -13.11 0.43 -2.98
C MET A 1 -12.60 1.32 -1.87
N GLY A 2 -13.21 1.28 -0.69
CA GLY A 2 -12.77 2.10 0.45
C GLY A 2 -11.45 1.56 0.99
N GLN A 3 -10.36 2.32 0.86
CA GLN A 3 -9.07 1.95 1.44
C GLN A 3 -9.24 1.79 2.96
N ARG A 4 -9.04 0.56 3.44
CA ARG A 4 -9.23 0.18 4.84
C ARG A 4 -8.19 0.91 5.69
N THR A 5 -8.63 1.64 6.72
CA THR A 5 -7.72 2.29 7.68
C THR A 5 -6.90 1.24 8.42
N VAL A 6 -5.58 1.44 8.48
CA VAL A 6 -4.62 0.55 9.17
C VAL A 6 -3.94 1.33 10.30
N VAL A 7 -3.70 0.67 11.42
CA VAL A 7 -2.94 1.28 12.52
C VAL A 7 -1.46 1.26 12.17
N CYS A 8 -0.86 2.44 12.02
CA CYS A 8 0.57 2.54 11.75
C CYS A 8 1.38 2.12 13.00
N PRO A 9 2.35 1.20 12.88
CA PRO A 9 3.14 0.74 14.03
C PRO A 9 4.01 1.86 14.63
N ASN A 10 4.46 2.81 13.80
CA ASN A 10 5.27 3.95 14.26
C ASN A 10 4.40 5.07 14.86
N CYS A 11 3.34 5.50 14.17
CA CYS A 11 2.50 6.57 14.67
C CYS A 11 1.52 6.13 15.77
N LYS A 12 1.32 4.82 15.95
CA LYS A 12 0.33 4.20 16.85
C LYS A 12 -1.08 4.77 16.67
N LYS A 13 -1.41 5.19 15.45
CA LYS A 13 -2.66 5.84 15.08
C LYS A 13 -3.25 5.18 13.83
N PRO A 14 -4.58 5.13 13.71
CA PRO A 14 -5.23 4.71 12.48
C PRO A 14 -4.93 5.73 11.39
N VAL A 15 -4.39 5.27 10.28
CA VAL A 15 -4.08 6.07 9.10
C VAL A 15 -4.66 5.42 7.86
N ARG A 16 -4.92 6.21 6.82
CA ARG A 16 -5.23 5.71 5.48
C ARG A 16 -3.91 5.51 4.75
N PRO A 17 -3.50 4.27 4.46
CA PRO A 17 -2.28 4.01 3.71
C PRO A 17 -2.36 4.65 2.33
N VAL A 18 -1.28 5.24 1.86
CA VAL A 18 -1.18 5.85 0.52
C VAL A 18 -0.21 5.04 -0.34
N GLU A 19 -0.49 4.92 -1.63
CA GLU A 19 0.44 4.27 -2.55
C GLU A 19 1.77 5.04 -2.56
N CYS A 20 2.83 4.37 -2.15
CA CYS A 20 4.18 4.92 -2.11
C CYS A 20 5.15 4.18 -3.04
N GLY A 21 4.75 2.99 -3.51
CA GLY A 21 5.53 2.21 -4.45
C GLY A 21 4.61 1.39 -5.33
N ARG A 22 4.94 1.34 -6.62
CA ARG A 22 4.28 0.46 -7.57
C ARG A 22 5.34 -0.18 -8.44
N ARG A 23 5.42 -1.50 -8.40
CA ARG A 23 6.42 -2.27 -9.12
C ARG A 23 5.75 -3.33 -9.97
N ASN A 24 6.08 -3.35 -11.26
CA ASN A 24 5.65 -4.42 -12.14
C ASN A 24 6.44 -5.69 -11.79
N GLN A 25 5.74 -6.74 -11.38
CA GLN A 25 6.36 -8.03 -11.08
C GLN A 25 6.39 -8.89 -12.34
N THR A 26 5.30 -8.93 -13.10
CA THR A 26 5.19 -9.62 -14.40
C THR A 26 4.30 -8.83 -15.34
N LYS A 27 4.11 -9.31 -16.59
CA LYS A 27 3.17 -8.70 -17.55
C LYS A 27 1.72 -8.62 -17.04
N ARG A 28 1.34 -9.45 -16.06
CA ARG A 28 -0.02 -9.52 -15.50
C ARG A 28 -0.12 -9.09 -14.05
N TYR A 29 0.99 -8.95 -13.32
CA TYR A 29 0.96 -8.66 -11.89
C TYR A 29 1.78 -7.42 -11.56
N VAL A 30 1.18 -6.53 -10.79
CA VAL A 30 1.85 -5.39 -10.16
C VAL A 30 1.81 -5.53 -8.65
N VAL A 31 2.91 -5.20 -8.01
CA VAL A 31 3.03 -5.11 -6.57
C VAL A 31 2.87 -3.65 -6.21
N VAL A 32 1.86 -3.34 -5.40
CA VAL A 32 1.61 -2.01 -4.87
C VAL A 32 1.96 -2.00 -3.40
N THR A 33 2.86 -1.11 -3.02
CA THR A 33 3.23 -0.85 -1.63
C THR A 33 2.48 0.39 -1.15
N TYR A 34 1.81 0.26 -0.01
CA TYR A 34 1.16 1.36 0.67
C TYR A 34 1.91 1.73 1.94
N CYS A 35 2.17 3.02 2.11
CA CYS A 35 2.89 3.57 3.25
C CYS A 35 2.01 4.45 4.12
N CYS A 36 2.44 4.68 5.35
CA CYS A 36 1.89 5.70 6.22
C CYS A 36 2.19 7.09 5.64
N PRO A 37 1.19 7.95 5.40
CA PRO A 37 1.41 9.29 4.84
C PRO A 37 2.14 10.23 5.80
N LYS A 38 2.24 9.87 7.10
CA LYS A 38 2.88 10.72 8.11
C LYS A 38 4.36 10.42 8.32
N CYS A 39 4.72 9.14 8.33
CA CYS A 39 6.08 8.71 8.65
C CYS A 39 6.76 7.89 7.55
N GLY A 40 6.07 7.63 6.43
CA GLY A 40 6.62 6.90 5.29
C GLY A 40 6.79 5.40 5.50
N THR A 41 6.43 4.86 6.68
CA THR A 41 6.56 3.43 6.98
C THR A 41 5.66 2.59 6.10
N GLU A 42 6.18 1.54 5.50
CA GLU A 42 5.41 0.56 4.74
C GLU A 42 4.40 -0.14 5.64
N LEU A 43 3.13 -0.12 5.23
CA LEU A 43 2.01 -0.69 5.97
C LEU A 43 1.43 -1.93 5.30
N LEU A 44 1.35 -1.91 3.97
CA LEU A 44 0.74 -2.98 3.19
C LEU A 44 1.51 -3.18 1.89
N THR A 45 1.47 -4.41 1.39
CA THR A 45 1.94 -4.74 0.05
C THR A 45 0.91 -5.64 -0.60
N GLU A 46 0.28 -5.15 -1.67
CA GLU A 46 -0.75 -5.88 -2.40
C GLU A 46 -0.21 -6.33 -3.77
N ARG A 47 -0.57 -7.55 -4.16
CA ARG A 47 -0.32 -8.05 -5.52
C ARG A 47 -1.62 -7.91 -6.29
N LEU A 48 -1.65 -6.98 -7.24
CA LEU A 48 -2.81 -6.75 -8.10
C LEU A 48 -2.55 -7.40 -9.46
N GLU A 49 -3.55 -8.14 -9.93
CA GLU A 49 -3.59 -8.59 -11.32
C GLU A 49 -4.05 -7.41 -12.19
N VAL A 50 -3.25 -7.08 -13.20
CA VAL A 50 -3.60 -6.09 -14.21
C VAL A 50 -4.38 -6.85 -15.28
N THR A 51 -5.71 -6.77 -15.19
CA THR A 51 -6.59 -7.18 -16.28
C THR A 51 -6.48 -6.12 -17.37
N THR A 52 -5.61 -6.37 -18.35
CA THR A 52 -5.50 -5.57 -19.59
C THR A 52 -6.76 -5.72 -20.42
#